data_AF-A0A848L457-F1
#
_entry.id   AF-A0A848L457-F1
#
_cell.length_a   1.000
_cell.length_b   1.000
_cell.length_c   1.000
_cell.angle_alpha   90.00
_cell.angle_beta   90.00
_cell.angle_gamma   90.00
#
_symmetry.space_group_name_H-M   'P 1'
#
loop_
_entity.id
_entity.type
_entity.pdbx_description
1 polymer ?
#
loop_
_entity_poly.entity_id
_entity_poly.type
_entity_poly.pdbx_seq_one_letter_code
_entity_poly.pdbx_strand_id
1 'polypeptide(L)'
;TVFGSVASDPTVSRLISALAADAPAALTAINTARAAARAACWSLADSVAPDHDASVAAPLIIDLDATLVTAHSEKQDAAPTYKHGFGFHPLCAFVDHGSQGTGEPLATLLRPGNAGANTAVDHITVTAA
;
A
#
# COMPACT_ATOMS: atom_id res chain seq x y z
N THR A 1 -21.63 16.14 6.22
CA THR A 1 -20.28 15.91 5.68
C THR A 1 -20.27 14.59 4.96
N VAL A 2 -19.49 14.44 3.88
CA VAL A 2 -19.44 13.19 3.07
C VAL A 2 -19.07 11.95 3.92
N PHE A 3 -18.35 12.15 5.03
CA PHE A 3 -17.82 11.07 5.87
C PHE A 3 -18.55 10.87 7.21
N GLY A 4 -19.60 11.63 7.51
CA GLY A 4 -20.30 11.51 8.80
C GLY A 4 -19.42 11.87 10.01
N SER A 5 -19.61 11.15 11.13
CA SER A 5 -18.82 11.32 12.35
C SER A 5 -17.43 10.71 12.18
N VAL A 6 -16.38 11.48 12.44
CA VAL A 6 -14.98 11.04 12.36
C VAL A 6 -14.40 10.83 13.76
N ALA A 7 -13.46 9.89 13.87
CA ALA A 7 -12.74 9.65 15.11
C ALA A 7 -11.85 10.85 15.49
N SER A 8 -11.69 11.11 16.78
CA SER A 8 -10.71 12.09 17.28
C SER A 8 -9.27 11.56 17.15
N ASP A 9 -8.29 12.47 17.09
CA ASP A 9 -6.87 12.11 16.98
C ASP A 9 -6.39 11.11 18.05
N PRO A 10 -6.77 11.24 19.36
CA PRO A 10 -6.39 10.25 20.36
C PRO A 10 -7.00 8.87 20.12
N THR A 11 -8.15 8.81 19.46
CA THR A 11 -8.80 7.55 19.10
C THR A 11 -8.05 6.88 17.95
N VAL A 12 -7.70 7.64 16.92
CA VAL A 12 -6.87 7.15 15.80
C VAL A 12 -5.51 6.68 16.30
N SER A 13 -4.84 7.48 17.13
CA SER A 13 -3.52 7.14 17.68
C SER A 13 -3.53 5.82 18.47
N ARG A 14 -4.51 5.64 19.37
CA ARG A 14 -4.65 4.39 20.13
C ARG A 14 -4.96 3.19 19.26
N LEU A 15 -5.76 3.35 18.21
CA LEU A 15 -6.03 2.28 17.25
C LEU A 15 -4.74 1.87 16.53
N ILE A 16 -3.94 2.83 16.07
CA ILE A 16 -2.64 2.54 15.44
C ILE A 16 -1.72 1.79 16.42
N SER A 17 -1.64 2.24 17.69
CA SER A 17 -0.86 1.52 18.71
C SER A 17 -1.35 0.09 18.95
N ALA A 18 -2.66 -0.13 18.95
CA ALA A 18 -3.25 -1.46 19.11
C ALA A 18 -2.95 -2.38 17.92
N LEU A 19 -3.10 -1.87 16.69
CA LEU A 19 -2.76 -2.61 15.47
C LEU A 19 -1.26 -2.92 15.38
N ALA A 20 -0.41 -1.98 15.82
CA ALA A 20 1.04 -2.14 15.80
C ALA A 20 1.56 -3.17 16.81
N ALA A 21 0.75 -3.63 17.77
CA ALA A 21 1.13 -4.70 18.69
C ALA A 21 1.39 -6.04 17.97
N ASP A 22 0.72 -6.27 16.84
CA ASP A 22 0.97 -7.38 15.91
C ASP A 22 0.77 -6.88 14.47
N ALA A 23 1.77 -6.16 13.97
CA ALA A 23 1.70 -5.53 12.65
C ALA A 23 1.48 -6.56 11.51
N PRO A 24 2.13 -7.74 11.47
CA PRO A 24 1.83 -8.74 10.44
C PRO A 24 0.36 -9.16 10.41
N ALA A 25 -0.24 -9.51 11.55
CA ALA A 25 -1.65 -9.91 11.60
C ALA A 25 -2.59 -8.76 11.19
N ALA A 26 -2.30 -7.54 11.66
CA ALA A 26 -3.06 -6.34 11.29
C ALA A 26 -2.99 -6.06 9.78
N LEU A 27 -1.81 -6.15 9.17
CA LEU A 27 -1.62 -5.94 7.74
C LEU A 27 -2.36 -7.00 6.91
N THR A 28 -2.30 -8.28 7.28
CA THR A 28 -3.08 -9.34 6.62
C THR A 28 -4.58 -9.06 6.68
N ALA A 29 -5.10 -8.64 7.84
CA ALA A 29 -6.51 -8.30 8.00
C ALA A 29 -6.92 -7.08 7.14
N ILE A 30 -6.08 -6.05 7.12
CA ILE A 30 -6.30 -4.85 6.30
C ILE A 30 -6.27 -5.19 4.80
N ASN A 31 -5.30 -5.97 4.34
CA ASN A 31 -5.20 -6.39 2.94
C ASN A 31 -6.43 -7.21 2.54
N THR A 32 -6.86 -8.15 3.39
CA THR A 32 -8.07 -8.96 3.17
C THR A 32 -9.31 -8.08 3.04
N ALA A 33 -9.51 -7.14 3.97
CA ALA A 33 -10.65 -6.23 3.93
C ALA A 33 -10.64 -5.32 2.69
N ARG A 34 -9.46 -4.80 2.31
CA ARG A 34 -9.28 -3.98 1.11
C ARG A 34 -9.52 -4.77 -0.17
N ALA A 35 -9.06 -6.01 -0.25
CA ALA A 35 -9.31 -6.90 -1.38
C ALA A 35 -10.81 -7.17 -1.56
N ALA A 36 -11.54 -7.46 -0.47
CA ALA A 36 -12.99 -7.65 -0.52
C ALA A 36 -13.73 -6.38 -0.95
N ALA A 37 -13.38 -5.23 -0.38
CA ALA A 37 -13.96 -3.95 -0.76
C ALA A 37 -13.71 -3.60 -2.24
N ARG A 38 -12.48 -3.83 -2.71
CA ARG A 38 -12.09 -3.62 -4.10
C ARG A 38 -12.87 -4.51 -5.06
N ALA A 39 -13.00 -5.81 -4.75
CA ALA A 39 -13.77 -6.73 -5.58
C ALA A 39 -15.23 -6.26 -5.73
N ALA A 40 -15.84 -5.76 -4.64
CA ALA A 40 -17.17 -5.17 -4.71
C ALA A 40 -17.20 -3.89 -5.55
N CYS A 41 -16.24 -2.98 -5.38
CA CYS A 41 -16.13 -1.75 -6.17
C CYS A 41 -15.96 -2.04 -7.67
N TRP A 42 -15.05 -2.95 -8.03
CA TRP A 42 -14.80 -3.32 -9.42
C TRP A 42 -16.02 -3.99 -10.04
N SER A 43 -16.70 -4.89 -9.31
CA SER A 43 -17.96 -5.48 -9.78
C SER A 43 -19.06 -4.44 -10.03
N LEU A 44 -19.13 -3.38 -9.22
CA LEU A 44 -20.10 -2.29 -9.41
C LEU A 44 -19.70 -1.33 -10.53
N ALA A 45 -18.41 -1.21 -10.79
CA ALA A 45 -17.85 -0.37 -11.85
C ALA A 45 -18.06 -0.98 -13.25
N ASP A 46 -18.29 -2.28 -13.36
CA ASP A 46 -18.61 -2.99 -14.61
C ASP A 46 -17.59 -2.64 -15.73
N SER A 47 -18.04 -2.05 -16.83
CA SER A 47 -17.19 -1.75 -18.00
C SER A 47 -16.12 -0.69 -17.75
N VAL A 48 -16.13 -0.01 -16.60
CA VAL A 48 -15.07 0.94 -16.22
C VAL A 48 -14.13 0.39 -15.13
N ALA A 49 -14.31 -0.88 -14.73
CA ALA A 49 -13.37 -1.55 -13.84
C ALA A 49 -12.03 -1.80 -14.57
N PRO A 50 -10.88 -1.69 -13.88
CA PRO A 50 -9.58 -1.85 -14.53
C PRO A 50 -9.31 -3.26 -15.03
N ASP A 51 -9.99 -4.25 -14.46
CA ASP A 51 -9.87 -5.66 -14.82
C ASP A 51 -10.89 -6.11 -15.88
N HIS A 52 -11.81 -5.25 -16.32
CA HIS A 52 -12.91 -5.63 -17.22
C HIS A 52 -12.42 -6.28 -18.54
N ASP A 53 -11.48 -5.62 -19.22
CA ASP A 53 -10.90 -6.07 -20.49
C ASP A 53 -9.55 -6.80 -20.31
N ALA A 54 -9.17 -7.10 -19.06
CA ALA A 54 -7.88 -7.70 -18.77
C ALA A 54 -7.80 -9.11 -19.39
N SER A 55 -6.72 -9.34 -20.14
CA SER A 55 -6.46 -10.62 -20.81
C SER A 55 -4.96 -10.92 -20.81
N VAL A 56 -4.57 -12.11 -21.28
CA VAL A 56 -3.14 -12.43 -21.43
C VAL A 56 -2.45 -11.49 -22.43
N ALA A 57 -3.17 -11.02 -23.46
CA ALA A 57 -2.62 -10.10 -24.47
C ALA A 57 -2.62 -8.63 -24.01
N ALA A 58 -3.49 -8.28 -23.07
CA ALA A 58 -3.62 -6.95 -22.47
C ALA A 58 -3.84 -7.12 -20.96
N PRO A 59 -2.80 -7.45 -20.19
CA PRO A 59 -2.94 -7.77 -18.78
C PRO A 59 -3.21 -6.51 -17.96
N LEU A 60 -3.83 -6.69 -16.80
CA LEU A 60 -3.85 -5.68 -15.76
C LEU A 60 -2.41 -5.38 -15.34
N ILE A 61 -2.02 -4.10 -15.38
CA ILE A 61 -0.67 -3.69 -15.03
C ILE A 61 -0.62 -3.35 -13.54
N ILE A 62 0.37 -3.93 -12.85
CA ILE A 62 0.65 -3.63 -11.45
C ILE A 62 2.03 -2.97 -11.37
N ASP A 63 2.04 -1.71 -10.96
CA ASP A 63 3.25 -0.94 -10.75
C ASP A 63 3.79 -1.20 -9.34
N LEU A 64 5.05 -1.63 -9.29
CA LEU A 64 5.80 -1.76 -8.04
C LEU A 64 6.76 -0.60 -7.94
N ASP A 65 6.56 0.26 -6.94
CA ASP A 65 7.43 1.42 -6.71
C ASP A 65 7.79 1.60 -5.24
N ALA A 66 9.06 1.90 -4.99
CA ALA A 66 9.59 2.13 -3.67
C ALA A 66 9.58 3.63 -3.36
N THR A 67 8.80 4.02 -2.36
CA THR A 67 8.58 5.44 -2.01
C THR A 67 9.34 5.78 -0.73
N LEU A 68 10.07 6.90 -0.74
CA LEU A 68 10.68 7.43 0.48
C LEU A 68 9.64 8.18 1.33
N VAL A 69 9.50 7.77 2.59
CA VAL A 69 8.65 8.44 3.58
C VAL A 69 9.55 9.09 4.60
N THR A 70 9.62 10.43 4.59
CA THR A 70 10.44 11.19 5.54
C THR A 70 9.86 11.10 6.94
N ALA A 71 10.66 10.59 7.88
CA ALA A 71 10.32 10.51 9.29
C ALA A 71 11.63 10.50 10.10
N HIS A 72 12.07 11.67 10.55
CA HIS A 72 13.31 11.77 11.30
C HIS A 72 13.10 11.31 12.75
N SER A 73 13.41 10.03 12.99
CA SER A 73 13.28 9.36 14.28
C SER A 73 14.36 8.29 14.39
N GLU A 74 15.21 8.32 15.40
CA GLU A 74 16.22 7.25 15.63
C GLU A 74 15.62 5.97 16.24
N LYS A 75 14.32 5.75 16.05
CA LYS A 75 13.60 4.62 16.61
C LYS A 75 13.14 3.68 15.49
N GLN A 76 13.22 2.38 15.80
CA GLN A 76 12.83 1.29 14.91
C GLN A 76 13.46 1.42 13.51
N ASP A 77 12.70 1.18 12.46
CA ASP A 77 13.15 1.03 11.07
C ASP A 77 13.34 2.36 10.31
N ALA A 78 13.16 3.49 10.99
CA ALA A 78 13.52 4.78 10.40
C ALA A 78 15.06 4.86 10.28
N ALA A 79 15.55 5.00 9.06
CA ALA A 79 16.97 4.90 8.73
C ALA A 79 17.39 5.93 7.67
N PRO A 80 18.70 6.21 7.53
CA PRO A 80 19.22 6.97 6.41
C PRO A 80 18.82 6.35 5.07
N THR A 81 18.48 7.20 4.11
CA THR A 81 17.99 6.80 2.78
C THR A 81 19.04 7.07 1.71
N TYR A 82 18.92 6.42 0.54
CA TYR A 82 19.87 6.62 -0.57
C TYR A 82 19.87 8.05 -1.13
N LYS A 83 18.79 8.82 -0.93
CA LYS A 83 18.69 10.24 -1.30
C LYS A 83 19.17 11.18 -0.18
N HIS A 84 19.94 10.68 0.77
CA HIS A 84 20.48 11.46 1.91
C HIS A 84 19.40 12.07 2.83
N GLY A 85 18.16 11.56 2.80
CA GLY A 85 17.13 11.82 3.80
C GLY A 85 17.10 10.76 4.91
N PHE A 86 16.10 10.82 5.78
CA PHE A 86 15.91 9.86 6.88
C PHE A 86 14.44 9.47 7.02
N GLY A 87 14.15 8.18 7.18
CA GLY A 87 12.79 7.67 7.35
C GLY A 87 12.61 6.24 6.87
N PHE A 88 11.54 5.97 6.14
CA PHE A 88 11.18 4.62 5.66
C PHE A 88 11.22 4.55 4.13
N HIS A 89 11.30 3.32 3.60
CA HIS A 89 11.33 3.08 2.15
C HIS A 89 10.35 1.94 1.77
N PRO A 90 9.05 2.04 2.09
CA PRO A 90 8.07 1.02 1.73
C PRO A 90 8.06 0.71 0.23
N LEU A 91 7.76 -0.55 -0.12
CA LEU A 91 7.47 -0.95 -1.50
C LEU A 91 5.96 -1.02 -1.65
N CYS A 92 5.41 -0.30 -2.62
CA CYS A 92 3.99 -0.21 -2.87
C CYS A 92 3.65 -0.93 -4.17
N ALA A 93 2.51 -1.64 -4.18
CA ALA A 93 1.91 -2.19 -5.38
C ALA A 93 0.65 -1.39 -5.72
N PHE A 94 0.54 -0.91 -6.96
CA PHE A 94 -0.60 -0.15 -7.46
C PHE A 94 -1.14 -0.77 -8.74
N VAL A 95 -2.45 -0.78 -8.93
CA VAL A 95 -3.03 -0.97 -10.26
C VAL A 95 -2.81 0.29 -11.07
N ASP A 96 -2.20 0.16 -12.23
CA ASP A 96 -2.13 1.24 -13.22
C ASP A 96 -3.45 1.27 -14.01
N HIS A 97 -4.14 2.42 -13.94
CA HIS A 97 -5.38 2.67 -14.68
C HIS A 97 -5.11 3.33 -16.06
N GLY A 98 -3.86 3.24 -16.54
CA GLY A 98 -3.40 3.83 -17.79
C GLY A 98 -3.32 5.36 -17.73
N SER A 99 -3.05 5.97 -18.88
CA SER A 99 -2.74 7.42 -18.98
C SER A 99 -3.81 8.39 -18.45
N GLN A 100 -5.06 7.95 -18.31
CA GLN A 100 -6.18 8.78 -17.88
C GLN A 100 -6.61 8.52 -16.43
N GLY A 101 -6.09 7.45 -15.80
CA GLY A 101 -6.45 7.04 -14.45
C GLY A 101 -5.33 7.29 -13.45
N THR A 102 -5.70 7.37 -12.17
CA THR A 102 -4.73 7.38 -11.07
C THR A 102 -4.50 5.97 -10.57
N GLY A 103 -3.28 5.66 -10.10
CA GLY A 103 -2.99 4.36 -9.52
C GLY A 103 -3.88 4.02 -8.32
N GLU A 104 -4.32 2.76 -8.23
CA GLU A 104 -5.09 2.26 -7.08
C GLU A 104 -4.21 1.40 -6.17
N PRO A 105 -4.04 1.74 -4.87
CA PRO A 105 -3.14 1.01 -3.99
C PRO A 105 -3.69 -0.39 -3.64
N LEU A 106 -2.91 -1.42 -4.00
CA LEU A 106 -3.19 -2.83 -3.71
C LEU A 106 -2.67 -3.25 -2.35
N ALA A 107 -1.35 -3.20 -2.18
CA ALA A 107 -0.62 -3.65 -1.00
C ALA A 107 0.61 -2.77 -0.76
N THR A 108 1.11 -2.77 0.46
CA THR A 108 2.34 -2.06 0.84
C THR A 108 3.18 -2.93 1.75
N LEU A 109 4.41 -3.21 1.34
CA LEU A 109 5.41 -3.85 2.17
C LEU A 109 6.16 -2.76 2.95
N LEU A 110 5.99 -2.77 4.27
CA LEU A 110 6.69 -1.85 5.17
C LEU A 110 8.17 -2.24 5.28
N ARG A 111 9.07 -1.28 5.04
CA ARG A 111 10.52 -1.51 4.99
C ARG A 111 11.30 -0.34 5.57
N PRO A 112 12.51 -0.59 6.12
CA PRO A 112 13.37 0.46 6.64
C PRO A 112 13.86 1.42 5.56
N GLY A 113 14.28 2.63 5.96
CA GLY A 113 14.73 3.68 5.04
C GLY A 113 15.93 3.32 4.16
N ASN A 114 16.75 2.38 4.61
CA ASN A 114 17.93 1.91 3.90
C ASN A 114 17.65 0.67 3.02
N ALA A 115 16.39 0.25 2.87
CA ALA A 115 16.02 -0.86 1.98
C ALA A 115 16.33 -0.53 0.51
N GLY A 116 16.64 -1.56 -0.28
CA GLY A 116 16.87 -1.43 -1.72
C GLY A 116 15.59 -1.09 -2.48
N ALA A 117 15.72 -0.30 -3.55
CA ALA A 117 14.55 0.11 -4.35
C ALA A 117 13.93 -1.05 -5.18
N ASN A 118 14.75 -2.00 -5.64
CA ASN A 118 14.36 -3.03 -6.62
C ASN A 118 14.70 -4.46 -6.16
N THR A 119 14.57 -4.74 -4.87
CA THR A 119 14.92 -6.05 -4.31
C THR A 119 13.90 -7.10 -4.81
N ALA A 120 14.35 -8.11 -5.56
CA ALA A 120 13.46 -9.13 -6.12
C ALA A 120 12.64 -9.89 -5.06
N VAL A 121 13.24 -10.18 -3.90
CA VAL A 121 12.55 -10.81 -2.77
C VAL A 121 11.38 -9.95 -2.27
N ASP A 122 11.57 -8.62 -2.22
CA ASP A 122 10.52 -7.69 -1.80
C ASP A 122 9.39 -7.64 -2.84
N HIS A 123 9.71 -7.73 -4.12
CA HIS A 123 8.71 -7.77 -5.20
C HIS A 123 7.84 -9.03 -5.11
N ILE A 124 8.47 -10.19 -4.86
CA ILE A 124 7.75 -11.46 -4.64
C ILE A 124 6.87 -11.34 -3.39
N THR A 125 7.41 -10.76 -2.32
CA THR A 125 6.68 -10.63 -1.04
C THR A 125 5.45 -9.74 -1.18
N VAL A 126 5.59 -8.56 -1.81
CA VAL A 126 4.47 -7.61 -1.93
C VAL A 126 3.38 -8.11 -2.89
N THR A 127 3.73 -8.92 -3.88
CA THR A 127 2.76 -9.51 -4.83
C THR A 127 2.05 -10.76 -4.29
N ALA A 128 2.52 -11.31 -3.17
CA ALA A 128 1.88 -12.43 -2.47
C ALA A 128 0.95 -12.00 -1.30
N ALA A 129 0.79 -10.69 -1.10
CA ALA A 129 0.17 -10.08 0.09
C ALA A 129 -1.36 -9.92 0.02
#